data_AF-A0A970CK53-F1
#
_entry.id   AF-A0A970CK53-F1
#
_cell.length_a   1.000
_cell.length_b   1.000
_cell.length_c   1.000
_cell.angle_alpha   90.00
_cell.angle_beta   90.00
_cell.angle_gamma   90.00
#
_symmetry.space_group_name_H-M   'P 1'
#
loop_
_entity.id
_entity.type
_entity.pdbx_description
1 polymer ?
#
loop_
_entity_poly.entity_id
_entity_poly.type
_entity_poly.pdbx_seq_one_letter_code
_entity_poly.pdbx_strand_id
1 'polypeptide(L)' 'PLEVGRVFPSEFLHVLNDDNIKRRASSLDSNTILHEEGDIFVITVDNNVVYEIPPLTLAEKG' A
#
# COMPACT_ATOMS: atom_id res chain seq x y z
N PRO A 1 4.50 1.60 10.43
CA PRO A 1 4.31 2.81 9.60
C PRO A 1 4.77 2.49 8.18
N LEU A 2 4.05 2.98 7.18
CA LEU A 2 4.54 2.95 5.81
C LEU A 2 5.68 3.98 5.68
N GLU A 3 6.70 3.65 4.90
CA GLU A 3 7.84 4.53 4.71
C GLU A 3 8.24 4.55 3.23
N VAL A 4 8.39 5.77 2.68
CA VAL A 4 8.87 5.95 1.30
C VAL A 4 10.23 5.28 1.13
N GLY A 5 10.40 4.56 0.02
CA GLY A 5 11.59 3.79 -0.32
C GLY A 5 11.61 2.37 0.25
N ARG A 6 10.67 2.00 1.13
CA ARG A 6 10.51 0.61 1.58
C ARG A 6 9.49 -0.13 0.73
N VAL A 7 9.68 -1.44 0.63
CA VAL A 7 8.71 -2.33 -0.02
C VAL A 7 7.46 -2.42 0.85
N PHE A 8 6.29 -2.32 0.22
CA PHE A 8 5.01 -2.50 0.90
C PHE A 8 4.94 -3.89 1.56
N PRO A 9 4.43 -4.01 2.80
CA PRO A 9 4.44 -5.28 3.51
C PRO A 9 3.65 -6.37 2.75
N SER A 10 4.27 -7.54 2.60
CA SER A 10 3.75 -8.59 1.72
C SER A 10 2.46 -9.21 2.23
N GLU A 11 2.27 -9.22 3.55
CA GLU A 11 1.09 -9.72 4.26
C GLU A 11 -0.18 -8.90 3.98
N PHE A 12 -0.04 -7.67 3.45
CA PHE A 12 -1.15 -6.80 3.11
C PHE A 12 -1.33 -6.61 1.61
N LEU A 13 -0.62 -7.35 0.74
CA LEU A 13 -0.71 -7.12 -0.72
C LEU A 13 -2.13 -7.31 -1.28
N HIS A 14 -2.99 -8.08 -0.61
CA HIS A 14 -4.40 -8.24 -1.00
C HIS A 14 -5.20 -6.95 -0.93
N VAL A 15 -4.77 -5.97 -0.12
CA VAL A 15 -5.41 -4.66 -0.02
C VAL A 15 -5.01 -3.73 -1.17
N LEU A 16 -4.05 -4.15 -2.02
CA LEU A 16 -3.51 -3.27 -3.06
C LEU A 16 -4.41 -3.09 -4.30
N ASN A 17 -5.61 -3.66 -4.28
CA ASN A 17 -6.60 -3.54 -5.34
C ASN A 17 -7.58 -2.36 -5.11
N ASP A 18 -7.27 -1.49 -4.14
CA ASP A 18 -8.06 -0.32 -3.78
C ASP A 18 -7.88 0.83 -4.80
N ASP A 19 -8.96 1.58 -5.05
CA ASP A 19 -8.97 2.74 -5.95
C ASP A 19 -8.03 3.87 -5.49
N ASN A 20 -7.66 3.88 -4.21
CA ASN A 20 -6.72 4.85 -3.64
C ASN A 20 -5.25 4.59 -4.01
N ILE A 21 -4.95 3.55 -4.78
CA ILE A 21 -3.59 3.14 -5.11
C ILE A 21 -3.23 3.49 -6.55
N LYS A 22 -2.12 4.20 -6.72
CA LYS A 22 -1.54 4.52 -8.00
C LYS A 22 -0.27 3.72 -8.23
N ARG A 23 -0.09 3.25 -9.47
CA ARG A 23 1.15 2.59 -9.92
C ARG A 23 1.97 3.55 -10.76
N ARG A 24 3.30 3.51 -10.58
CA ARG A 24 4.23 4.31 -11.36
C ARG A 24 5.44 3.47 -11.76
N ALA A 25 5.77 3.52 -13.05
CA ALA A 25 6.98 2.90 -13.57
C ALA A 25 8.21 3.43 -12.82
N SER A 26 9.05 2.51 -12.32
CA SER A 26 10.25 2.82 -11.55
C SER A 26 11.32 1.75 -11.75
N SER A 27 12.57 2.11 -11.52
CA SER A 27 13.69 1.15 -11.44
C SER A 27 13.77 0.41 -10.10
N LEU A 28 12.94 0.81 -9.13
CA LEU A 28 12.85 0.16 -7.82
C LEU A 28 12.07 -1.16 -7.90
N ASP A 29 12.15 -1.94 -6.84
CA ASP A 29 11.36 -3.17 -6.73
C ASP A 29 9.87 -2.88 -6.76
N SER A 30 9.10 -3.82 -7.32
CA SER A 30 7.64 -3.71 -7.37
C SER A 30 7.06 -3.55 -5.97
N ASN A 31 6.02 -2.73 -5.85
CA ASN A 31 5.40 -2.37 -4.57
C ASN A 31 6.29 -1.55 -3.63
N THR A 32 7.42 -0.99 -4.09
CA THR A 32 8.14 0.02 -3.31
C THR A 32 7.26 1.26 -3.13
N ILE A 33 7.13 1.74 -1.90
CA ILE A 33 6.34 2.92 -1.55
C ILE A 33 7.07 4.14 -2.10
N LEU A 34 6.45 4.84 -3.05
CA LEU A 34 6.99 6.06 -3.65
C LEU A 34 6.43 7.31 -2.97
N HIS A 35 5.18 7.23 -2.52
CA HIS A 35 4.47 8.30 -1.82
C HIS A 35 3.35 7.69 -0.98
N GLU A 36 3.13 8.25 0.20
CA GLU A 36 2.02 7.92 1.09
C GLU A 36 1.44 9.21 1.69
N GLU A 37 0.12 9.22 1.91
CA GLU A 37 -0.59 10.31 2.59
C GLU A 37 -1.41 9.78 3.77
N GLY A 38 -0.74 9.32 4.82
CA GLY A 38 -1.33 8.89 6.08
C GLY A 38 -1.04 7.44 6.43
N ASP A 39 -1.71 6.95 7.46
CA ASP A 39 -1.52 5.60 7.97
C ASP A 39 -2.52 4.59 7.37
N ILE A 40 -2.11 3.32 7.26
CA ILE A 40 -3.04 2.22 7.05
C ILE A 40 -3.68 1.85 8.38
N PHE A 41 -5.00 1.78 8.41
CA PHE A 41 -5.73 1.24 9.55
C PHE A 41 -6.24 -0.16 9.24
N VAL A 42 -5.97 -1.10 10.16
CA VAL A 42 -6.57 -2.43 10.17
C VAL A 42 -7.58 -2.44 11.30
N ILE A 43 -8.86 -2.51 10.95
CA ILE A 43 -9.97 -2.42 11.88
C ILE A 43 -10.61 -3.80 11.99
N THR A 44 -10.51 -4.41 13.17
CA THR A 44 -11.09 -5.73 13.44
C THR A 44 -12.25 -5.58 14.42
N VAL A 45 -13.45 -5.99 14.00
CA VAL A 45 -14.66 -6.00 14.85
C VAL A 45 -15.35 -7.34 14.73
N ASP A 46 -15.52 -8.03 15.86
CA ASP A 46 -15.93 -9.43 15.94
C ASP A 46 -15.04 -10.33 15.04
N ASN A 47 -15.59 -10.80 13.92
CA ASN A 47 -14.92 -11.63 12.91
C ASN A 47 -14.72 -10.92 11.56
N ASN A 48 -14.98 -9.61 11.51
CA ASN A 48 -14.82 -8.81 10.30
C ASN A 48 -13.52 -8.01 10.40
N VAL A 49 -12.78 -7.99 9.29
CA VAL A 49 -11.59 -7.15 9.12
C VAL A 49 -11.87 -6.17 7.99
N VAL A 50 -11.72 -4.88 8.28
CA VAL A 50 -11.81 -3.79 7.32
C VAL A 50 -10.45 -3.11 7.27
N TYR A 51 -10.01 -2.80 6.05
CA TYR A 51 -8.77 -2.07 5.80
C TYR A 51 -9.14 -0.68 5.31
N GLU A 52 -8.56 0.34 5.91
CA GLU A 52 -8.62 1.70 5.42
C GLU A 52 -7.25 2.06 4.85
N ILE A 53 -7.20 2.23 3.54
CA ILE A 53 -5.97 2.45 2.78
C ILE A 53 -5.88 3.95 2.43
N PRO A 54 -4.83 4.66 2.87
CA PRO A 54 -4.61 6.03 2.47
C PRO A 54 -4.23 6.10 0.99
N PRO A 55 -4.23 7.28 0.36
CA PRO A 55 -3.66 7.45 -0.96
C PRO A 55 -2.20 6.96 -0.99
N LEU A 56 -1.90 6.02 -1.88
CA LEU A 56 -0.58 5.42 -2.02
C LEU A 56 -0.11 5.46 -3.47
N THR A 57 1.17 5.73 -3.67
CA THR A 57 1.83 5.50 -4.95
C THR A 57 2.90 4.43 -4.80
N LEU A 58 2.79 3.37 -5.58
CA LEU A 58 3.71 2.24 -5.57
C LEU A 58 4.49 2.12 -6.87
N ALA A 59 5.73 1.66 -6.75
CA ALA A 59 6.55 1.28 -7.88
C ALA A 59 5.94 0.08 -8.60
N GLU A 60 5.97 0.12 -9.92
CA GLU A 60 5.71 -1.00 -10.81
C GLU A 60 6.92 -1.13 -11.74
N LYS A 61 7.30 -2.37 -12.03
CA LYS A 61 8.34 -2.62 -13.04
C LYS A 61 7.78 -2.18 -14.40
N GLY A 62 8.44 -1.19 -14.99
CA GLY A 62 8.16 -0.75 -16.36
C GLY A 62 8.59 -1.76 -17.40
#